data_AF-A0A7C3UBS0-F1
#
_entry.id   AF-A0A7C3UBS0-F1
#
_cell.length_a   1.000
_cell.length_b   1.000
_cell.length_c   1.000
_cell.angle_alpha   90.00
_cell.angle_beta   90.00
_cell.angle_gamma   90.00
#
_symmetry.space_group_name_H-M   'P 1'
#
loop_
_entity.id
_entity.type
_entity.pdbx_description
1 polymer ?
#
loop_
_entity_poly.entity_id
_entity_poly.type
_entity_poly.pdbx_seq_one_letter_code
_entity_poly.pdbx_strand_id
1 'polypeptide(L)'
;GWERAKRLLEALIFSSSKPVSEEEIKRVSGLVGVAIEKAVDEINLELSDHPFEIVKTDEGWEMRLKKDYMKLFYRFIEPELNKAELKTLAVIAAKGETSVSEVLRIRGGSASNHIRKLIRMGFIKKERRGRKTVLSITEKFNKYFLLEKNPDKL
;
A
#
# COMPACT_ATOMS: atom_id res chain seq x y z
N GLY A 1 0.19 -18.05 -28.61
CA GLY A 1 0.82 -16.99 -29.42
C GLY A 1 1.04 -15.77 -28.55
N TRP A 2 1.98 -14.90 -28.93
CA TRP A 2 2.42 -13.74 -28.14
C TRP A 2 1.26 -12.84 -27.69
N GLU A 3 0.40 -12.41 -28.62
CA GLU A 3 -0.71 -11.51 -28.31
C GLU A 3 -1.68 -12.10 -27.27
N ARG A 4 -1.99 -13.40 -27.35
CA ARG A 4 -2.81 -14.08 -26.34
C ARG A 4 -2.16 -14.09 -24.97
N ALA A 5 -0.84 -14.32 -24.90
CA ALA A 5 -0.12 -14.33 -23.64
C ALA A 5 -0.09 -12.92 -23.00
N LYS A 6 0.13 -11.88 -23.82
CA LYS A 6 0.06 -10.47 -23.41
C LYS A 6 -1.31 -10.11 -22.83
N ARG A 7 -2.40 -10.46 -23.52
CA ARG A 7 -3.78 -10.23 -23.03
C ARG A 7 -4.11 -11.00 -21.75
N LEU A 8 -3.59 -12.21 -21.59
CA LEU A 8 -3.75 -12.99 -20.35
C LEU A 8 -3.00 -12.35 -19.17
N LEU A 9 -1.79 -11.83 -19.40
CA LEU A 9 -1.04 -11.07 -18.40
C LEU A 9 -1.80 -9.79 -18.01
N GLU A 10 -2.23 -9.01 -19.00
CA GLU A 10 -3.00 -7.77 -18.78
C GLU A 10 -4.27 -8.04 -17.96
N ALA A 11 -5.06 -9.05 -18.35
CA ALA A 11 -6.29 -9.43 -17.65
C ALA A 11 -6.02 -9.93 -16.22
N LEU A 12 -4.98 -10.74 -16.02
CA LEU A 12 -4.59 -11.22 -14.69
C LEU A 12 -4.26 -10.04 -13.76
N ILE A 13 -3.39 -9.13 -14.21
CA ILE A 13 -2.96 -7.97 -13.42
C ILE A 13 -4.15 -7.04 -13.15
N PHE A 14 -4.96 -6.72 -14.17
CA PHE A 14 -6.16 -5.88 -14.01
C PHE A 14 -7.16 -6.46 -12.98
N SER A 15 -7.34 -7.78 -12.98
CA SER A 15 -8.28 -8.45 -12.05
C SER A 15 -7.77 -8.55 -10.61
N SER A 16 -6.50 -8.25 -10.37
CA SER A 16 -5.83 -8.47 -9.09
C SER A 16 -5.85 -7.22 -8.22
N SER A 17 -6.15 -7.39 -6.94
CA SER A 17 -6.14 -6.31 -5.94
C SER A 17 -4.78 -6.09 -5.26
N LYS A 18 -3.78 -6.88 -5.66
CA LYS A 18 -2.40 -6.87 -5.14
C LYS A 18 -1.43 -7.14 -6.29
N PRO A 19 -0.13 -6.82 -6.13
CA PRO A 19 0.91 -7.22 -7.07
C PRO A 19 0.86 -8.73 -7.37
N VAL A 20 0.99 -9.06 -8.65
CA VAL A 20 0.98 -10.42 -9.17
C VAL A 20 2.41 -10.92 -9.33
N SER A 21 2.70 -12.08 -8.75
CA SER A 21 4.04 -12.68 -8.82
C SER A 21 4.38 -13.17 -10.24
N GLU A 22 5.69 -13.26 -10.56
CA GLU A 22 6.13 -13.82 -11.84
C GLU A 22 5.73 -15.30 -11.97
N GLU A 23 5.64 -16.05 -10.86
CA GLU A 23 5.15 -17.43 -10.83
C GLU A 23 3.67 -17.54 -11.25
N GLU A 24 2.82 -16.59 -10.84
CA GLU A 24 1.42 -16.54 -11.26
C GLU A 24 1.29 -16.12 -12.72
N ILE A 25 2.06 -15.11 -13.15
CA ILE A 25 2.10 -14.68 -14.54
C ILE A 25 2.50 -15.85 -15.44
N LYS A 26 3.54 -16.60 -15.08
CA LYS A 26 3.97 -17.81 -15.80
C LYS A 26 2.86 -18.84 -15.90
N ARG A 27 2.13 -19.08 -14.79
CA ARG A 27 1.06 -20.09 -14.75
C ARG A 27 -0.08 -19.76 -15.69
N VAL A 28 -0.45 -18.49 -15.81
CA VAL A 28 -1.63 -18.05 -16.58
C VAL A 28 -1.28 -17.74 -18.03
N SER A 29 -0.18 -17.01 -18.26
CA SER A 29 0.20 -16.51 -19.60
C SER A 29 1.29 -17.34 -20.27
N GLY A 30 2.08 -18.10 -19.51
CA GLY A 30 3.28 -18.79 -19.98
C GLY A 30 4.53 -17.91 -20.10
N LEU A 31 4.44 -16.60 -19.80
CA LEU A 31 5.57 -15.67 -19.89
C LEU A 31 6.52 -15.81 -18.70
N VAL A 32 7.83 -15.60 -18.94
CA VAL A 32 8.89 -15.70 -17.93
C VAL A 32 9.99 -14.67 -18.17
N GLY A 33 10.60 -14.15 -17.10
CA GLY A 33 11.77 -13.26 -17.17
C GLY A 33 11.55 -12.07 -18.11
N VAL A 34 12.50 -11.84 -19.02
CA VAL A 34 12.48 -10.71 -19.99
C VAL A 34 11.21 -10.67 -20.85
N ALA A 35 10.54 -11.82 -21.07
CA ALA A 35 9.29 -11.84 -21.83
C ALA A 35 8.13 -11.16 -21.09
N ILE A 36 8.14 -11.16 -19.75
CA ILE A 36 7.17 -10.42 -18.93
C ILE A 36 7.39 -8.91 -19.14
N GLU A 37 8.64 -8.45 -19.00
CA GLU A 37 9.00 -7.04 -19.14
C GLU A 37 8.62 -6.51 -20.53
N LYS A 38 8.97 -7.25 -21.58
CA LYS A 38 8.60 -6.90 -22.96
C LYS A 38 7.08 -6.84 -23.17
N ALA A 39 6.33 -7.79 -22.63
CA ALA A 39 4.87 -7.78 -22.74
C ALA A 39 4.28 -6.56 -22.02
N VAL A 40 4.80 -6.22 -20.83
CA VAL A 40 4.39 -5.04 -20.08
C VAL A 40 4.72 -3.75 -20.82
N ASP A 41 5.90 -3.64 -21.43
CA ASP A 41 6.27 -2.46 -22.24
C ASP A 41 5.32 -2.27 -23.43
N GLU A 42 4.98 -3.35 -24.14
CA GLU A 42 4.00 -3.30 -25.23
C GLU A 42 2.60 -2.92 -24.73
N ILE A 43 2.14 -3.47 -23.60
CA ILE A 43 0.86 -3.10 -22.99
C ILE A 43 0.87 -1.61 -22.60
N ASN A 44 1.93 -1.14 -21.94
CA ASN A 44 2.02 0.26 -21.50
C ASN A 44 2.06 1.23 -22.68
N LEU A 45 2.62 0.82 -23.82
CA LEU A 45 2.56 1.59 -25.06
C LEU A 45 1.13 1.68 -25.60
N GLU A 46 0.38 0.57 -25.60
CA GLU A 46 -1.05 0.55 -25.95
C GLU A 46 -1.90 1.39 -25.00
N LEU A 47 -1.53 1.43 -23.71
CA LEU A 47 -2.18 2.21 -22.66
C LEU A 47 -1.64 3.65 -22.54
N SER A 48 -0.87 4.14 -23.50
CA SER A 48 -0.22 5.46 -23.42
C SER A 48 -1.22 6.61 -23.16
N ASP A 49 -2.41 6.57 -23.77
CA ASP A 49 -3.48 7.56 -23.59
C ASP A 49 -4.46 7.22 -22.44
N HIS A 50 -4.27 6.09 -21.76
CA HIS A 50 -5.10 5.67 -20.63
C HIS A 50 -4.60 6.23 -19.29
N PRO A 51 -5.45 6.32 -18.25
CA PRO A 51 -5.05 6.86 -16.95
C PRO A 51 -4.28 5.87 -16.06
N PHE A 52 -4.02 4.66 -16.54
CA PHE A 52 -3.38 3.58 -15.80
C PHE A 52 -2.16 3.01 -16.55
N GLU A 53 -1.28 2.37 -15.79
CA GLU A 53 -0.03 1.74 -16.25
C GLU A 53 0.21 0.46 -15.44
N ILE A 54 0.93 -0.50 -16.03
CA ILE A 54 1.45 -1.67 -15.32
C ILE A 54 2.89 -1.38 -14.88
N VAL A 55 3.21 -1.65 -13.63
CA VAL A 55 4.53 -1.36 -13.05
C VAL A 55 5.08 -2.55 -12.28
N LYS A 56 6.41 -2.62 -12.20
CA LYS A 56 7.14 -3.55 -11.34
C LYS A 56 7.27 -2.98 -9.93
N THR A 57 7.04 -3.82 -8.93
CA THR A 57 7.20 -3.54 -7.50
C THR A 57 8.09 -4.64 -6.88
N ASP A 58 8.45 -4.49 -5.61
CA ASP A 58 9.18 -5.52 -4.87
C ASP A 58 8.36 -6.81 -4.68
N GLU A 59 7.03 -6.74 -4.74
CA GLU A 59 6.11 -7.87 -4.53
C GLU A 59 5.61 -8.49 -5.85
N GLY A 60 5.94 -7.90 -7.01
CA GLY A 60 5.48 -8.37 -8.32
C GLY A 60 5.01 -7.23 -9.22
N TRP A 61 4.08 -7.53 -10.12
CA TRP A 61 3.55 -6.59 -11.11
C TRP A 61 2.12 -6.15 -10.79
N GLU A 62 1.83 -4.86 -10.86
CA GLU A 62 0.50 -4.33 -10.58
C GLU A 62 0.07 -3.29 -11.61
N MET A 63 -1.25 -3.15 -11.81
CA MET A 63 -1.82 -2.03 -12.55
C MET A 63 -2.21 -0.93 -11.57
N ARG A 64 -1.79 0.30 -11.85
CA ARG A 64 -2.07 1.47 -11.02
C ARG A 64 -2.44 2.69 -11.86
N LEU A 65 -2.99 3.72 -11.23
CA LEU A 65 -3.15 5.01 -11.86
C LEU A 65 -1.77 5.65 -12.12
N LYS A 66 -1.62 6.28 -13.29
CA LYS A 66 -0.46 7.11 -13.61
C LYS A 66 -0.36 8.28 -12.62
N LYS A 67 0.86 8.74 -12.35
CA LYS A 67 1.16 9.75 -11.30
C LYS A 67 0.30 11.01 -11.38
N ASP A 68 0.01 11.50 -12.59
CA ASP A 68 -0.78 12.72 -12.77
C ASP A 68 -2.25 12.54 -12.36
N TYR A 69 -2.80 11.34 -12.59
CA TYR A 69 -4.15 10.98 -12.16
C TYR A 69 -4.21 10.68 -10.66
N MET A 70 -3.19 10.02 -10.10
CA MET A 70 -3.10 9.76 -8.66
C MET A 70 -3.26 11.04 -7.81
N LYS A 71 -2.60 12.14 -8.21
CA LYS A 71 -2.71 13.45 -7.52
C LYS A 71 -4.13 14.01 -7.52
N LEU A 72 -4.88 13.79 -8.61
CA LEU A 72 -6.25 14.27 -8.76
C LEU A 72 -7.24 13.39 -8.00
N PHE A 73 -6.99 12.08 -7.96
CA PHE A 73 -7.89 11.09 -7.37
C PHE A 73 -7.67 10.84 -5.88
N TYR A 74 -6.58 11.36 -5.27
CA TYR A 74 -6.33 11.25 -3.82
C TYR A 74 -7.49 11.75 -2.95
N ARG A 75 -8.32 12.66 -3.47
CA ARG A 75 -9.50 13.22 -2.78
C ARG A 75 -10.77 12.38 -2.95
N PHE A 76 -10.80 11.49 -3.94
CA PHE A 76 -11.92 10.61 -4.27
C PHE A 76 -11.69 9.17 -3.77
N ILE A 77 -10.43 8.76 -3.61
CA ILE A 77 -10.06 7.57 -2.86
C ILE A 77 -10.29 7.92 -1.39
N GLU A 78 -11.24 7.24 -0.72
CA GLU A 78 -11.45 7.46 0.71
C GLU A 78 -10.11 7.31 1.42
N PRO A 79 -9.63 8.33 2.16
CA PRO A 79 -8.42 8.14 2.94
C PRO A 79 -8.70 7.02 3.92
N GLU A 80 -7.90 5.94 3.86
CA GLU A 80 -8.14 4.76 4.69
C GLU A 80 -8.24 5.11 6.18
N LEU A 81 -7.67 6.26 6.57
CA LEU A 81 -7.78 6.88 7.89
C LEU A 81 -8.47 8.26 7.85
N ASN A 82 -9.51 8.44 8.67
CA ASN A 82 -10.11 9.76 8.89
C ASN A 82 -9.23 10.64 9.81
N LYS A 83 -9.58 11.93 9.93
CA LYS A 83 -8.82 12.90 10.75
C LYS A 83 -8.67 12.47 12.22
N ALA A 84 -9.67 11.83 12.80
CA ALA A 84 -9.63 11.41 14.21
C ALA A 84 -8.68 10.23 14.42
N GLU A 85 -8.65 9.30 13.46
CA GLU A 85 -7.76 8.15 13.41
C GLU A 85 -6.31 8.58 13.18
N LEU A 86 -6.07 9.49 12.23
CA LEU A 86 -4.75 10.10 11.99
C LEU A 86 -4.20 10.79 13.24
N LYS A 87 -5.03 11.54 13.97
CA LYS A 87 -4.62 12.16 15.24
C LYS A 87 -4.23 11.12 16.29
N THR A 88 -4.92 9.99 16.37
CA THR A 88 -4.53 8.90 17.27
C THR A 88 -3.23 8.25 16.84
N LEU A 89 -3.05 7.98 15.54
CA LEU A 89 -1.80 7.45 14.99
C LEU A 89 -0.61 8.38 15.25
N ALA A 90 -0.80 9.69 15.07
CA ALA A 90 0.22 10.70 15.32
C ALA A 90 0.68 10.73 16.79
N VAL A 91 -0.23 10.57 17.75
CA VAL A 91 0.13 10.47 19.18
C VAL A 91 1.00 9.25 19.46
N ILE A 92 0.69 8.11 18.83
CA ILE A 92 1.48 6.88 19.00
C ILE A 92 2.87 7.05 18.36
N ALA A 93 2.92 7.56 17.13
CA ALA A 93 4.17 7.79 16.40
C ALA A 93 5.10 8.78 17.13
N ALA A 94 4.56 9.90 17.62
CA ALA A 94 5.33 10.91 18.34
C ALA A 94 5.94 10.39 19.66
N LYS A 95 5.32 9.38 20.28
CA LYS A 95 5.82 8.75 21.50
C LYS A 95 6.78 7.59 21.24
N GLY A 96 6.79 7.03 20.03
CA GLY A 96 7.56 5.83 19.67
C GLY A 96 6.97 4.56 20.28
N GLU A 97 7.04 4.44 21.61
CA GLU A 97 6.41 3.37 22.40
C GLU A 97 5.51 3.96 23.48
N THR A 98 4.24 3.57 23.53
CA THR A 98 3.25 4.08 24.50
C THR A 98 2.27 3.02 24.94
N SER A 99 1.55 3.22 26.05
CA SER A 99 0.53 2.27 26.51
C SER A 99 -0.85 2.59 25.95
N VAL A 100 -1.72 1.57 25.85
CA VAL A 100 -3.13 1.77 25.44
C VAL A 100 -3.82 2.78 26.36
N SER A 101 -3.63 2.66 27.67
CA SER A 101 -4.24 3.56 28.66
C SER A 101 -3.79 5.00 28.49
N GLU A 102 -2.51 5.23 28.18
CA GLU A 102 -1.99 6.57 27.92
C GLU A 102 -2.59 7.20 26.66
N VAL A 103 -2.73 6.43 25.58
CA VAL A 103 -3.37 6.91 24.35
C VAL A 103 -4.84 7.25 24.59
N LEU A 104 -5.58 6.42 25.33
CA LEU A 104 -6.97 6.68 25.69
C LEU A 104 -7.11 7.94 26.58
N ARG A 105 -6.15 8.18 27.48
CA ARG A 105 -6.11 9.39 28.29
C ARG A 105 -5.94 10.66 27.44
N ILE A 106 -5.12 10.60 26.39
CA ILE A 106 -4.83 11.75 25.51
C ILE A 106 -5.94 11.98 24.49
N ARG A 107 -6.50 10.90 23.92
CA ARG A 107 -7.42 10.98 22.77
C ARG A 107 -8.89 10.76 23.14
N GLY A 108 -9.18 10.32 24.36
CA GLY A 108 -10.52 9.95 24.81
C GLY A 108 -10.91 8.52 24.43
N GLY A 109 -12.10 8.09 24.88
CA GLY A 109 -12.57 6.71 24.73
C GLY A 109 -12.73 6.22 23.28
N SER A 110 -13.00 7.12 22.33
CA SER A 110 -13.12 6.77 20.91
C SER A 110 -11.81 6.24 20.30
N ALA A 111 -10.66 6.57 20.89
CA ALA A 111 -9.37 6.08 20.42
C ALA A 111 -9.21 4.55 20.55
N SER A 112 -10.02 3.87 21.36
CA SER A 112 -10.04 2.41 21.41
C SER A 112 -10.38 1.80 20.04
N ASN A 113 -11.33 2.39 19.32
CA ASN A 113 -11.71 1.96 17.98
C ASN A 113 -10.62 2.27 16.96
N HIS A 114 -10.00 3.44 17.07
CA HIS A 114 -8.89 3.83 16.20
C HIS A 114 -7.70 2.88 16.36
N ILE A 115 -7.31 2.54 17.61
CA ILE A 115 -6.23 1.59 17.88
C ILE A 115 -6.51 0.24 17.23
N ARG A 116 -7.74 -0.30 17.36
CA ARG A 116 -8.12 -1.56 16.72
C ARG A 116 -8.00 -1.50 15.20
N LYS A 117 -8.47 -0.42 14.57
CA LYS A 117 -8.35 -0.23 13.13
C LYS A 117 -6.88 -0.09 12.70
N LEU A 118 -6.08 0.72 13.39
CA LEU A 118 -4.67 0.94 13.08
C LEU A 118 -3.83 -0.34 13.21
N ILE A 119 -4.15 -1.23 14.17
CA ILE A 119 -3.53 -2.56 14.28
C ILE A 119 -3.93 -3.42 13.08
N ARG A 120 -5.22 -3.49 12.74
CA ARG A 120 -5.71 -4.28 11.59
C ARG A 120 -5.10 -3.82 10.27
N MET A 121 -4.91 -2.52 10.11
CA MET A 121 -4.26 -1.92 8.96
C MET A 121 -2.73 -2.11 8.97
N GLY A 122 -2.17 -2.60 10.07
CA GLY A 122 -0.75 -2.87 10.21
C GLY A 122 0.12 -1.63 10.40
N PHE A 123 -0.44 -0.45 10.69
CA PHE A 123 0.35 0.77 10.95
C PHE A 123 0.94 0.81 12.36
N ILE A 124 0.31 0.12 13.31
CA ILE A 124 0.82 -0.04 14.66
C ILE A 124 0.76 -1.51 15.07
N LYS A 125 1.62 -1.91 16.00
CA LYS A 125 1.59 -3.21 16.65
C LYS A 125 1.33 -3.07 18.14
N LYS A 126 0.85 -4.15 18.74
CA LYS A 126 0.54 -4.25 20.17
C LYS A 126 1.32 -5.42 20.76
N GLU A 127 2.20 -5.14 21.71
CA GLU A 127 3.05 -6.15 22.37
C GLU A 127 2.81 -6.15 23.87
N ARG A 128 2.86 -7.34 24.49
CA ARG A 128 2.79 -7.47 25.94
C ARG A 128 4.20 -7.55 26.50
N ARG A 129 4.59 -6.57 27.31
CA ARG A 129 5.88 -6.51 28.00
C ARG A 129 5.62 -6.57 29.51
N GLY A 130 5.76 -7.77 30.07
CA GLY A 130 5.37 -8.08 31.45
C GLY A 130 3.88 -7.82 31.70
N ARG A 131 3.57 -6.96 32.67
CA ARG A 131 2.18 -6.57 32.98
C ARG A 131 1.61 -5.47 32.08
N LYS A 132 2.46 -4.81 31.29
CA LYS A 132 2.06 -3.68 30.44
C LYS A 132 1.80 -4.12 29.01
N THR A 133 0.88 -3.42 28.36
CA THR A 133 0.63 -3.59 26.93
C THR A 133 1.03 -2.31 26.21
N VAL A 134 1.97 -2.45 25.29
CA VAL A 134 2.64 -1.35 24.60
C VAL A 134 2.20 -1.34 23.13
N LEU A 135 2.01 -0.13 22.61
CA LEU A 135 1.75 0.18 21.21
C LEU A 135 3.00 0.83 20.63
N SER A 136 3.35 0.44 19.42
CA SER A 136 4.43 1.07 18.64
C SER A 136 4.10 1.06 17.15
N ILE A 137 4.74 1.95 16.40
CA ILE A 137 4.61 1.99 14.93
C ILE A 137 5.32 0.79 14.28
N THR A 138 4.88 0.43 13.08
CA THR A 138 5.47 -0.65 12.27
C THR A 138 6.33 -0.11 11.13
N GLU A 139 7.04 -0.99 10.43
CA GLU A 139 7.74 -0.63 9.20
C GLU A 139 6.78 -0.14 8.11
N LYS A 140 5.55 -0.70 8.03
CA LYS A 140 4.51 -0.23 7.10
C LYS A 140 4.19 1.25 7.33
N PHE A 141 4.10 1.70 8.58
CA PHE A 141 3.92 3.13 8.88
C PHE A 141 5.06 3.98 8.31
N ASN A 142 6.31 3.55 8.51
CA ASN A 142 7.48 4.31 8.01
C ASN A 142 7.47 4.40 6.48
N LYS A 143 7.21 3.27 5.79
CA LYS A 143 7.10 3.22 4.33
C LYS A 143 5.99 4.13 3.81
N TYR A 144 4.85 4.14 4.47
CA TYR A 144 3.67 4.89 4.04
C TYR A 144 3.77 6.39 4.35
N PHE A 145 4.25 6.79 5.53
CA PHE A 145 4.17 8.19 5.99
C PHE A 145 5.52 8.93 6.03
N LEU A 146 6.64 8.23 6.16
CA LEU A 146 7.96 8.86 6.28
C LEU A 146 8.75 8.85 4.96
N LEU A 147 8.51 7.89 4.07
CA LEU A 147 9.13 7.88 2.74
C LEU A 147 8.43 8.86 1.77
N GLU A 148 7.13 9.15 1.94
CA GLU A 148 6.48 10.23 1.18
C GLU A 148 7.01 11.63 1.51
N LYS A 149 7.72 11.79 2.64
CA LYS A 149 8.38 13.05 3.03
C LYS A 149 9.80 13.20 2.48
N ASN A 150 10.32 12.24 1.72
CA ASN A 150 11.65 12.34 1.11
C ASN A 150 11.68 11.72 -0.30
N PRO A 151 11.06 12.36 -1.32
CA PRO A 151 11.47 12.12 -2.70
C PRO A 151 12.81 12.81 -2.99
N ASP A 152 13.02 14.01 -2.45
CA ASP A 152 14.27 14.77 -2.53
C ASP A 152 14.19 15.90 -1.50
N LYS A 153 15.27 16.15 -0.78
CA LYS A 153 15.51 17.49 -0.25
C LYS A 153 15.65 18.42 -1.47
N LEU A 154 14.63 19.23 -1.73
CA LEU A 154 14.77 20.50 -2.44
C LEU A 154 15.47 21.51 -1.52
#